data_AF-A0A8D2NB86-F1
#
_entry.id   AF-A0A8D2NB86-F1
#
_cell.length_a   1.000
_cell.length_b   1.000
_cell.length_c   1.000
_cell.angle_alpha   90.00
_cell.angle_beta   90.00
_cell.angle_gamma   90.00
#
_symmetry.space_group_name_H-M   'P 1'
#
loop_
_entity.id
_entity.type
_entity.pdbx_description
1 polymer ?
#
loop_
_entity_poly.entity_id
_entity_poly.type
_entity_poly.pdbx_seq_one_letter_code
_entity_poly.pdbx_strand_id
1 'polypeptide(L)'
;KGTDWERGSAWSKGAQGDLVPLYSPLTGSLSSPEEDPKSSVVCLCSEYRGLVKHTGGCHCGAVRFEVWASADLHVFNCNCSICTKKQNRHFIVPASRFKLLKGADNLTTYTFNTHRAQHTFCKTCGVQSFYTPRSNPDGYGIAPHCLDDGTVQTIITEDINGKEWEKAVREHKTIRDMSKP
;
A
#
# COMPACT_ATOMS: atom_id res chain seq x y z
N LYS A 1 -22.14 -0.06 -29.40
CA LYS A 1 -21.05 0.93 -29.56
C LYS A 1 -20.11 0.76 -28.38
N GLY A 2 -19.15 -0.15 -28.52
CA GLY A 2 -18.10 -0.40 -27.54
C GLY A 2 -16.82 0.34 -27.92
N THR A 3 -16.02 0.68 -26.92
CA THR A 3 -14.65 1.18 -27.01
C THR A 3 -13.97 0.59 -25.76
N ASP A 4 -13.33 -0.57 -25.82
CA ASP A 4 -12.02 -0.89 -26.40
C ASP A 4 -10.91 0.07 -25.92
N TRP A 5 -10.12 -0.40 -24.93
CA TRP A 5 -9.03 0.35 -24.28
C TRP A 5 -7.76 -0.50 -24.17
N GLU A 6 -7.39 -1.22 -25.24
CA GLU A 6 -6.13 -1.96 -25.28
C GLU A 6 -4.98 -1.22 -25.99
N ARG A 7 -3.81 -1.26 -25.32
CA ARG A 7 -2.43 -1.34 -25.84
C ARG A 7 -1.88 -0.22 -26.74
N GLY A 8 -0.92 0.50 -26.18
CA GLY A 8 0.11 1.25 -26.92
C GLY A 8 1.52 0.91 -26.42
N SER A 9 2.12 -0.15 -26.98
CA SER A 9 3.54 -0.48 -26.81
C SER A 9 4.36 0.31 -27.82
N ALA A 10 5.21 1.24 -27.37
CA ALA A 10 6.17 1.94 -28.22
C ALA A 10 7.56 1.28 -28.11
N TRP A 11 8.01 0.66 -29.20
CA TRP A 11 9.39 0.22 -29.40
C TRP A 11 10.17 1.32 -30.14
N SER A 12 11.46 1.47 -29.82
CA SER A 12 12.43 2.13 -30.70
C SER A 12 13.69 1.25 -30.83
N LYS A 13 14.23 1.17 -32.05
CA LYS A 13 15.44 0.43 -32.46
C LYS A 13 16.56 1.40 -32.85
N GLY A 14 17.81 0.97 -32.61
CA GLY A 14 19.07 1.43 -33.25
C GLY A 14 19.91 2.36 -32.38
N ALA A 15 21.22 2.20 -32.19
CA ALA A 15 22.24 1.67 -33.09
C ALA A 15 23.47 1.04 -32.37
N GLN A 16 24.19 0.21 -33.14
CA GLN A 16 25.47 -0.44 -32.84
C GLN A 16 26.65 0.51 -32.60
N GLY A 17 27.69 0.01 -31.90
CA GLY A 17 29.02 0.59 -31.83
C GLY A 17 29.93 -0.19 -30.87
N ASP A 18 30.82 -1.02 -31.43
CA ASP A 18 31.69 -2.00 -30.78
C ASP A 18 32.90 -1.42 -29.99
N LEU A 19 33.31 -2.09 -28.91
CA LEU A 19 34.62 -2.77 -28.72
C LEU A 19 35.08 -2.81 -27.23
N VAL A 20 35.58 -4.00 -26.89
CA VAL A 20 36.05 -4.53 -25.60
C VAL A 20 37.45 -4.02 -25.20
N PRO A 21 37.81 -4.16 -23.92
CA PRO A 21 39.10 -4.78 -23.61
C PRO A 21 38.96 -6.02 -22.72
N LEU A 22 39.69 -7.05 -23.16
CA LEU A 22 40.00 -8.31 -22.49
C LEU A 22 40.78 -8.07 -21.19
N TYR A 23 40.28 -8.58 -20.07
CA TYR A 23 41.14 -8.96 -18.94
C TYR A 23 40.77 -10.37 -18.46
N SER A 24 41.80 -11.22 -18.47
CA SER A 24 41.82 -12.65 -18.16
C SER A 24 41.67 -12.92 -16.64
N PRO A 25 41.43 -14.17 -16.23
CA PRO A 25 40.90 -14.52 -14.91
C PRO A 25 42.01 -14.51 -13.86
N LEU A 26 41.81 -13.75 -12.78
CA LEU A 26 42.58 -13.91 -11.56
C LEU A 26 41.92 -15.00 -10.70
N THR A 27 42.58 -16.14 -10.64
CA THR A 27 42.46 -17.14 -9.59
C THR A 27 42.77 -16.49 -8.25
N GLY A 28 41.74 -16.13 -7.51
CA GLY A 28 41.81 -15.64 -6.14
C GLY A 28 40.99 -16.56 -5.24
N SER A 29 41.68 -17.23 -4.32
CA SER A 29 41.16 -18.14 -3.32
C SER A 29 39.94 -17.59 -2.56
N LEU A 30 38.94 -18.45 -2.37
CA LEU A 30 37.88 -18.29 -1.37
C LEU A 30 38.50 -18.13 0.02
N SER A 31 38.68 -16.89 0.46
CA SER A 31 38.76 -16.56 1.87
C SER A 31 37.38 -16.08 2.30
N SER A 32 36.77 -16.84 3.20
CA SER A 32 35.52 -16.49 3.89
C SER A 32 35.54 -15.04 4.36
N PRO A 33 34.47 -14.25 4.16
CA PRO A 33 34.38 -12.96 4.82
C PRO A 33 34.34 -13.18 6.34
N GLU A 34 35.33 -12.62 7.03
CA GLU A 34 35.39 -12.57 8.49
C GLU A 34 34.10 -11.93 9.02
N GLU A 35 33.45 -12.61 9.95
CA GLU A 35 32.25 -12.13 10.63
C GLU A 35 32.59 -10.91 11.48
N ASP A 36 32.06 -9.75 11.10
CA ASP A 36 32.12 -8.53 11.89
C ASP A 36 30.97 -8.54 12.93
N PRO A 37 31.25 -8.67 14.25
CA PRO A 37 30.23 -8.94 15.27
C PRO A 37 29.36 -7.72 15.65
N LYS A 38 29.37 -6.64 14.86
CA LYS A 38 28.59 -5.41 15.14
C LYS A 38 27.73 -4.90 13.98
N SER A 39 27.65 -5.63 12.86
CA SER A 39 26.69 -5.32 11.80
C SER A 39 25.41 -6.12 12.02
N SER A 40 24.49 -5.58 12.84
CA SER A 40 23.13 -6.11 12.94
C SER A 40 22.37 -5.86 11.63
N VAL A 41 22.63 -6.67 10.61
CA VAL A 41 21.71 -6.85 9.50
C VAL A 41 20.54 -7.65 10.07
N VAL A 42 19.58 -6.96 10.67
CA VAL A 42 18.30 -7.57 11.00
C VAL A 42 17.67 -7.97 9.67
N CYS A 43 17.65 -9.28 9.42
CA CYS A 43 17.06 -9.85 8.23
C CYS A 43 15.59 -9.41 8.16
N LEU A 44 15.28 -8.49 7.23
CA LEU A 44 13.93 -7.93 6.97
C LEU A 44 12.86 -8.99 6.64
N CYS A 45 13.23 -10.28 6.59
CA CYS A 45 12.35 -11.40 6.29
C CYS A 45 11.33 -11.76 7.38
N SER A 46 11.47 -11.30 8.63
CA SER A 46 10.52 -11.68 9.70
C SER A 46 9.19 -10.92 9.60
N GLU A 47 9.22 -9.61 9.30
CA GLU A 47 8.04 -8.74 9.31
C GLU A 47 7.07 -8.96 8.12
N TYR A 48 7.55 -9.65 7.07
CA TYR A 48 6.78 -9.91 5.84
C TYR A 48 6.36 -11.38 5.67
N ARG A 49 6.60 -12.23 6.67
CA ARG A 49 6.14 -13.64 6.60
C ARG A 49 4.61 -13.68 6.47
N GLY A 50 4.13 -14.33 5.40
CA GLY A 50 2.70 -14.43 5.12
C GLY A 50 2.08 -13.19 4.46
N LEU A 51 2.88 -12.17 4.15
CA LEU A 51 2.41 -11.02 3.38
C LEU A 51 2.74 -11.21 1.90
N VAL A 52 1.86 -10.68 1.05
CA VAL A 52 2.08 -10.53 -0.38
C VAL A 52 2.07 -9.05 -0.74
N LYS A 53 2.73 -8.72 -1.85
CA LYS A 53 2.72 -7.36 -2.38
C LYS A 53 1.48 -7.17 -3.24
N HIS A 54 0.59 -6.29 -2.81
CA HIS A 54 -0.50 -5.78 -3.63
C HIS A 54 -0.08 -4.48 -4.31
N THR A 55 -0.58 -4.25 -5.52
CA THR A 55 -0.51 -2.95 -6.18
C THR A 55 -1.93 -2.39 -6.30
N GLY A 56 -2.04 -1.08 -6.45
CA GLY A 56 -3.34 -0.44 -6.57
C GLY A 56 -3.22 1.04 -6.90
N GLY A 57 -4.36 1.71 -6.96
CA GLY A 57 -4.39 3.12 -7.26
C GLY A 57 -5.80 3.69 -7.39
N CYS A 58 -5.87 4.95 -7.79
CA CYS A 58 -7.14 5.57 -8.15
C CYS A 58 -7.60 5.10 -9.55
N HIS A 59 -8.88 5.29 -9.86
CA HIS A 59 -9.49 4.89 -11.13
C HIS A 59 -8.74 5.40 -12.38
N CYS A 60 -8.35 6.67 -12.41
CA CYS A 60 -7.67 7.26 -13.58
C CYS A 60 -6.17 6.89 -13.70
N GLY A 61 -5.62 6.10 -12.77
CA GLY A 61 -4.21 5.70 -12.77
C GLY A 61 -3.20 6.82 -12.46
N ALA A 62 -3.65 8.04 -12.17
CA ALA A 62 -2.77 9.15 -11.81
C ALA A 62 -2.07 8.93 -10.45
N VAL A 63 -2.75 8.27 -9.51
CA VAL A 63 -2.22 7.86 -8.20
C VAL A 63 -2.03 6.36 -8.20
N ARG A 64 -0.82 5.88 -7.89
CA ARG A 64 -0.46 4.45 -7.83
C ARG A 64 0.37 4.17 -6.59
N PHE A 65 0.17 3.00 -5.98
CA PHE A 65 0.89 2.58 -4.77
C PHE A 65 1.16 1.07 -4.80
N GLU A 66 2.06 0.64 -3.93
CA GLU A 66 2.21 -0.75 -3.51
C GLU A 66 2.02 -0.87 -1.99
N VAL A 67 1.50 -2.01 -1.55
CA VAL A 67 1.28 -2.30 -0.14
C VAL A 67 1.52 -3.77 0.16
N TRP A 68 2.18 -4.05 1.27
CA TRP A 68 2.36 -5.41 1.76
C TRP A 68 1.29 -5.75 2.80
N ALA A 69 0.47 -6.75 2.50
CA ALA A 69 -0.61 -7.22 3.37
C ALA A 69 -0.87 -8.71 3.14
N SER A 70 -1.71 -9.32 3.98
CA SER A 70 -2.17 -10.69 3.77
C SER A 70 -3.01 -10.79 2.49
N ALA A 71 -2.92 -11.91 1.77
CA ALA A 71 -3.84 -12.19 0.66
C ALA A 71 -5.30 -12.35 1.15
N ASP A 72 -5.47 -12.76 2.41
CA ASP A 72 -6.74 -12.80 3.13
C ASP A 72 -6.93 -11.49 3.90
N LEU A 73 -7.74 -10.58 3.34
CA LEU A 73 -7.89 -9.23 3.86
C LEU A 73 -8.95 -9.17 4.97
N HIS A 74 -8.56 -8.61 6.11
CA HIS A 74 -9.49 -8.20 7.15
C HIS A 74 -9.88 -6.73 6.95
N VAL A 75 -11.11 -6.49 6.52
CA VAL A 75 -11.64 -5.18 6.12
C VAL A 75 -12.63 -4.65 7.14
N PHE A 76 -12.47 -3.39 7.53
CA PHE A 76 -13.40 -2.69 8.40
C PHE A 76 -14.43 -1.90 7.60
N ASN A 77 -15.69 -2.01 8.01
CA ASN A 77 -16.81 -1.27 7.44
C ASN A 77 -17.42 -0.34 8.49
N CYS A 78 -17.09 0.95 8.41
CA CYS A 78 -17.50 1.94 9.40
C CYS A 78 -18.77 2.68 8.98
N ASN A 79 -19.74 2.83 9.89
CA ASN A 79 -21.02 3.50 9.62
C ASN A 79 -21.07 5.01 9.98
N CYS A 80 -19.92 5.66 10.22
CA CYS A 80 -19.91 7.12 10.46
C CYS A 80 -20.31 7.89 9.20
N SER A 81 -20.77 9.13 9.36
CA SER A 81 -21.39 9.90 8.27
C SER A 81 -20.53 9.99 6.99
N ILE A 82 -19.23 10.21 7.13
CA ILE A 82 -18.32 10.27 5.97
C ILE A 82 -18.08 8.89 5.36
N CYS A 83 -17.90 7.84 6.17
CA CYS A 83 -17.63 6.50 5.69
C CYS A 83 -18.85 5.91 4.97
N THR A 84 -20.05 6.15 5.48
CA THR A 84 -21.31 5.78 4.80
C THR A 84 -21.45 6.48 3.45
N LYS A 85 -21.17 7.79 3.37
CA LYS A 85 -21.25 8.55 2.10
C LYS A 85 -20.21 8.08 1.07
N LYS A 86 -19.02 7.71 1.52
CA LYS A 86 -17.92 7.23 0.66
C LYS A 86 -17.96 5.74 0.35
N GLN A 87 -18.78 4.96 1.06
CA GLN A 87 -18.67 3.50 1.09
C GLN A 87 -17.23 3.06 1.48
N ASN A 88 -16.67 3.71 2.50
CA ASN A 88 -15.25 3.57 2.88
C ASN A 88 -14.97 2.27 3.66
N ARG A 89 -14.95 1.15 2.95
CA ARG A 89 -14.42 -0.14 3.44
C ARG A 89 -12.90 -0.14 3.28
N HIS A 90 -12.17 -0.51 4.33
CA HIS A 90 -10.71 -0.47 4.30
C HIS A 90 -10.06 -1.50 5.23
N PHE A 91 -8.90 -2.02 4.84
CA PHE A 91 -7.98 -2.71 5.75
C PHE A 91 -6.85 -1.74 6.14
N ILE A 92 -6.19 -1.99 7.27
CA ILE A 92 -5.17 -1.07 7.80
C ILE A 92 -3.81 -1.76 7.77
N VAL A 93 -2.79 -1.00 7.34
CA VAL A 93 -1.39 -1.41 7.39
C VAL A 93 -0.53 -0.35 8.07
N PRO A 94 0.58 -0.74 8.72
CA PRO A 94 1.61 0.21 9.15
C PRO A 94 2.19 1.00 7.96
N ALA A 95 2.63 2.25 8.19
CA ALA A 95 3.23 3.06 7.13
C ALA A 95 4.47 2.42 6.49
N SER A 96 5.22 1.59 7.23
CA SER A 96 6.39 0.85 6.72
C SER A 96 6.04 -0.15 5.61
N ARG A 97 4.78 -0.59 5.53
CA ARG A 97 4.30 -1.56 4.53
C ARG A 97 3.65 -0.90 3.32
N PHE A 98 3.56 0.42 3.27
CA PHE A 98 2.93 1.18 2.19
C PHE A 98 3.96 2.04 1.46
N LYS A 99 3.86 2.10 0.13
CA LYS A 99 4.69 2.98 -0.68
C LYS A 99 3.87 3.61 -1.80
N LEU A 100 3.83 4.94 -1.82
CA LEU A 100 3.29 5.69 -2.95
C LEU A 100 4.29 5.62 -4.11
N LEU A 101 3.84 5.15 -5.27
CA LEU A 101 4.65 4.99 -6.48
C LEU A 101 4.51 6.19 -7.43
N LYS A 102 3.33 6.81 -7.48
CA LYS A 102 3.01 7.92 -8.39
C LYS A 102 1.88 8.80 -7.84
N GLY A 103 1.90 10.07 -8.20
CA GLY A 103 0.74 10.97 -8.09
C GLY A 103 0.61 11.73 -6.78
N ALA A 104 1.73 11.96 -6.08
CA ALA A 104 1.75 12.73 -4.84
C ALA A 104 1.17 14.15 -5.02
N ASP A 105 1.47 14.77 -6.15
CA ASP A 105 0.95 16.06 -6.61
C ASP A 105 -0.53 16.01 -7.00
N ASN A 106 -1.07 14.83 -7.26
CA ASN A 106 -2.46 14.60 -7.66
C ASN A 106 -3.37 14.17 -6.50
N LEU A 107 -2.85 14.20 -5.28
CA LEU A 107 -3.61 13.96 -4.06
C LEU A 107 -4.12 15.28 -3.48
N THR A 108 -5.29 15.20 -2.85
CA THR A 108 -5.83 16.26 -1.98
C THR A 108 -6.40 15.62 -0.73
N THR A 109 -6.49 16.38 0.36
CA THR A 109 -6.85 15.86 1.67
C THR A 109 -8.00 16.67 2.26
N TYR A 110 -9.01 15.96 2.74
CA TYR A 110 -10.10 16.52 3.52
C TYR A 110 -10.00 16.07 4.98
N THR A 111 -10.15 17.01 5.91
CA THR A 111 -10.18 16.72 7.36
C THR A 111 -11.35 17.45 8.01
N PHE A 112 -11.89 16.88 9.09
CA PHE A 112 -12.99 17.48 9.85
C PHE A 112 -12.98 16.96 11.30
N ASN A 113 -13.85 17.51 12.15
CA ASN A 113 -14.01 17.13 13.56
C ASN A 113 -12.68 17.23 14.34
N THR A 114 -12.03 16.11 14.64
CA THR A 114 -10.75 16.11 15.37
C THR A 114 -9.54 16.41 14.49
N HIS A 115 -9.73 16.50 13.17
CA HIS A 115 -8.67 16.67 12.17
C HIS A 115 -7.57 15.59 12.19
N ARG A 116 -7.80 14.47 12.91
CA ARG A 116 -6.86 13.35 13.00
C ARG A 116 -6.94 12.43 11.79
N ALA A 117 -8.14 12.14 11.31
CA ALA A 117 -8.31 11.40 10.06
C ALA A 117 -7.98 12.31 8.88
N GLN A 118 -7.09 11.86 8.00
CA GLN A 118 -6.74 12.53 6.77
C GLN A 118 -7.35 11.77 5.60
N HIS A 119 -8.48 12.26 5.09
CA HIS A 119 -9.16 11.65 3.97
C HIS A 119 -8.50 12.10 2.65
N THR A 120 -7.46 11.37 2.25
CA THR A 120 -6.65 11.64 1.06
C THR A 120 -7.25 10.99 -0.18
N PHE A 121 -7.48 11.74 -1.27
CA PHE A 121 -8.06 11.20 -2.50
C PHE A 121 -7.50 11.87 -3.75
N CYS A 122 -7.69 11.21 -4.90
CA CYS A 122 -7.24 11.72 -6.18
C CYS A 122 -8.07 12.95 -6.59
N LYS A 123 -7.42 14.10 -6.82
CA LYS A 123 -8.10 15.34 -7.22
C LYS A 123 -8.69 15.28 -8.64
N THR A 124 -8.23 14.35 -9.49
CA THR A 124 -8.74 14.17 -10.85
C THR A 124 -10.02 13.34 -10.91
N CYS A 125 -10.08 12.21 -10.20
CA CYS A 125 -11.21 11.26 -10.32
C CYS A 125 -12.01 11.08 -9.03
N GLY A 126 -11.64 11.74 -7.92
CA GLY A 126 -12.34 11.68 -6.65
C GLY A 126 -12.14 10.40 -5.83
N VAL A 127 -11.49 9.37 -6.39
CA VAL A 127 -11.30 8.06 -5.72
C VAL A 127 -10.34 8.19 -4.54
N GLN A 128 -10.79 7.70 -3.38
CA GLN A 128 -10.00 7.54 -2.15
C GLN A 128 -9.43 6.12 -2.11
N SER A 129 -8.27 5.91 -2.73
CA SER A 129 -7.64 4.59 -2.77
C SER A 129 -6.93 4.22 -1.47
N PHE A 130 -6.49 5.21 -0.71
CA PHE A 130 -5.97 5.05 0.66
C PHE A 130 -6.21 6.34 1.45
N TYR A 131 -6.14 6.28 2.78
CA TYR A 131 -6.24 7.45 3.65
C TYR A 131 -5.56 7.18 5.00
N THR A 132 -5.34 8.21 5.81
CA THR A 132 -4.84 8.04 7.19
C THR A 132 -6.03 8.02 8.15
N PRO A 133 -6.37 6.86 8.77
CA PRO A 133 -7.51 6.76 9.67
C PRO A 133 -7.25 7.43 11.02
N ARG A 134 -8.32 7.85 11.71
CA ARG A 134 -8.22 8.43 13.07
C ARG A 134 -7.63 7.45 14.08
N SER A 135 -7.94 6.15 13.96
CA SER A 135 -7.48 5.11 14.88
C SER A 135 -6.00 4.79 14.76
N ASN A 136 -5.43 4.98 13.56
CA ASN A 136 -4.08 4.54 13.19
C ASN A 136 -3.38 5.68 12.42
N PRO A 137 -2.99 6.76 13.10
CA PRO A 137 -2.36 7.93 12.46
C PRO A 137 -0.95 7.64 11.90
N ASP A 138 -0.37 6.52 12.31
CA ASP A 138 0.92 5.95 11.90
C ASP A 138 0.80 4.90 10.78
N GLY A 139 -0.41 4.71 10.25
CA GLY A 139 -0.68 3.75 9.19
C GLY A 139 -1.60 4.31 8.10
N TYR A 140 -1.95 3.43 7.16
CA TYR A 140 -2.86 3.74 6.07
C TYR A 140 -4.02 2.75 6.05
N GLY A 141 -5.23 3.28 5.89
CA GLY A 141 -6.40 2.52 5.51
C GLY A 141 -6.47 2.41 3.99
N ILE A 142 -6.39 1.21 3.44
CA ILE A 142 -6.41 0.94 2.00
C ILE A 142 -7.80 0.45 1.59
N ALA A 143 -8.36 1.05 0.54
CA ALA A 143 -9.61 0.60 -0.03
C ALA A 143 -9.39 -0.69 -0.85
N PRO A 144 -9.98 -1.84 -0.47
CA PRO A 144 -9.71 -3.12 -1.15
C PRO A 144 -10.16 -3.12 -2.61
N HIS A 145 -11.20 -2.36 -2.95
CA HIS A 145 -11.71 -2.20 -4.31
C HIS A 145 -10.80 -1.32 -5.21
N CYS A 146 -9.72 -0.76 -4.65
CA CYS A 146 -8.71 0.00 -5.39
C CYS A 146 -7.40 -0.78 -5.58
N LEU A 147 -7.35 -2.05 -5.15
CA LEU A 147 -6.25 -2.95 -5.48
C LEU A 147 -6.42 -3.48 -6.91
N ASP A 148 -5.30 -3.74 -7.57
CA ASP A 148 -5.31 -4.45 -8.84
C ASP A 148 -5.60 -5.95 -8.61
N ASP A 149 -6.16 -6.59 -9.62
CA ASP A 149 -6.52 -8.01 -9.54
C ASP A 149 -5.29 -8.91 -9.39
N GLY A 150 -5.49 -10.06 -8.73
CA GLY A 150 -4.56 -11.20 -8.78
C GLY A 150 -3.86 -11.59 -7.48
N THR A 151 -3.93 -10.76 -6.43
CA THR A 151 -3.23 -11.03 -5.16
C THR A 151 -4.16 -11.20 -3.95
N VAL A 152 -5.40 -10.74 -4.04
CA VAL A 152 -6.42 -10.92 -2.99
C VAL A 152 -7.11 -12.28 -3.16
N GLN A 153 -7.19 -13.06 -2.08
CA GLN A 153 -7.83 -14.37 -2.06
C GLN A 153 -9.19 -14.32 -1.36
N THR A 154 -9.24 -13.75 -0.15
CA THR A 154 -10.48 -13.63 0.62
C THR A 154 -10.61 -12.23 1.23
N ILE A 155 -11.86 -11.82 1.48
CA ILE A 155 -12.18 -10.58 2.19
C ILE A 155 -13.17 -10.92 3.31
N ILE A 156 -12.73 -10.77 4.56
CA ILE A 156 -13.58 -10.84 5.74
C ILE A 156 -13.88 -9.41 6.18
N THR A 157 -15.14 -9.12 6.49
CA THR A 157 -15.55 -7.76 6.88
C THR A 157 -16.05 -7.71 8.32
N GLU A 158 -15.50 -6.79 9.11
CA GLU A 158 -15.95 -6.44 10.45
C GLU A 158 -16.62 -5.06 10.42
N ASP A 159 -17.85 -4.99 10.94
CA ASP A 159 -18.59 -3.74 11.04
C ASP A 159 -18.18 -2.94 12.28
N ILE A 160 -18.02 -1.62 12.13
CA ILE A 160 -17.68 -0.70 13.22
C ILE A 160 -18.76 0.37 13.35
N ASN A 161 -19.28 0.52 14.57
CA ASN A 161 -20.19 1.61 14.91
C ASN A 161 -19.43 2.95 15.08
N GLY A 162 -19.13 3.61 13.97
CA GLY A 162 -18.50 4.92 13.95
C GLY A 162 -19.40 6.08 14.34
N LYS A 163 -20.72 5.89 14.47
CA LYS A 163 -21.63 6.91 15.04
C LYS A 163 -21.39 7.10 16.54
N GLU A 164 -21.03 6.02 17.23
CA GLU A 164 -20.70 6.01 18.67
C GLU A 164 -19.21 5.73 18.89
N TRP A 165 -18.34 6.47 18.17
CA TRP A 165 -16.90 6.20 18.10
C TRP A 165 -16.23 5.99 19.47
N GLU A 166 -16.50 6.85 20.45
CA GLU A 166 -15.85 6.77 21.77
C GLU A 166 -16.20 5.47 22.51
N LYS A 167 -17.39 4.91 22.27
CA LYS A 167 -17.80 3.62 22.82
C LYS A 167 -17.20 2.48 22.00
N ALA A 168 -17.31 2.54 20.68
CA ALA A 168 -16.80 1.50 19.78
C ALA A 168 -15.30 1.24 19.97
N VAL A 169 -14.49 2.28 20.17
CA VAL A 169 -13.02 2.14 20.35
C VAL A 169 -12.65 1.51 21.70
N ARG A 170 -13.52 1.57 22.71
CA ARG A 170 -13.30 0.85 23.98
C ARG A 170 -13.61 -0.63 23.86
N GLU A 171 -14.60 -0.98 23.04
CA GLU A 171 -15.12 -2.34 22.87
C GLU A 171 -14.35 -3.12 21.79
N HIS A 172 -13.93 -2.46 20.70
CA HIS A 172 -13.16 -3.06 19.60
C HIS A 172 -11.66 -2.74 19.73
N LYS A 173 -10.92 -3.60 20.44
CA LYS A 173 -9.44 -3.49 20.55
C LYS A 173 -8.72 -3.81 19.23
N THR A 174 -9.34 -4.57 18.34
CA THR A 174 -8.74 -5.10 17.10
C THR A 174 -8.26 -4.01 16.15
N ILE A 175 -9.06 -2.97 15.90
CA ILE A 175 -8.72 -1.93 14.92
C ILE A 175 -7.51 -1.07 15.33
N ARG A 176 -7.34 -0.79 16.62
CA ARG A 176 -6.29 0.13 17.10
C ARG A 176 -4.88 -0.42 16.96
N ASP A 177 -4.76 -1.74 16.94
CA ASP A 177 -3.47 -2.40 16.94
C ASP A 177 -2.99 -2.76 15.52
N MET A 178 -3.83 -2.56 14.49
CA MET A 178 -3.53 -2.94 13.09
C MET A 178 -2.35 -2.20 12.45
N SER A 179 -1.97 -1.02 12.95
CA SER A 179 -0.81 -0.27 12.46
C SER A 179 0.45 -0.47 13.30
N LYS A 180 0.35 -1.19 14.41
CA LYS A 180 1.53 -1.52 15.22
C LYS A 180 2.33 -2.61 14.51
N PRO A 181 3.68 -2.58 14.58
CA PRO A 181 4.55 -3.55 13.92
C PRO A 181 4.22 -5.00 14.27
#